data_AF-A0AAV7JFJ0-F1
#
_entry.id   AF-A0AAV7JFJ0-F1
#
_cell.length_a   1.000
_cell.length_b   1.000
_cell.length_c   1.000
_cell.angle_alpha   90.00
_cell.angle_beta   90.00
_cell.angle_gamma   90.00
#
_symmetry.space_group_name_H-M   'P 1'
#
loop_
_entity.id
_entity.type
_entity.pdbx_description
1 polymer ?
#
loop_
_entity_poly.entity_id
_entity_poly.type
_entity_poly.pdbx_seq_one_letter_code
_entity_poly.pdbx_strand_id
1 'polypeptide(L)'
;MQEIRFDEDCSFFEGAHIPLTELVEFLYFWADNLQTTAFLHKNLGWGEHTITDWKNFLRDLCVEEFLVNPQPIGGPGHIVEIDESKFVHRKYSGARMLSGQWVFGGID
;
A
#
# COMPACT_ATOMS: atom_id res chain seq x y z
N MET A 1 15.88 6.99 2.83
CA MET A 1 15.06 5.84 2.42
C MET A 1 15.77 4.62 2.93
N GLN A 2 15.17 3.89 3.88
CA GLN A 2 15.67 2.56 4.20
C GLN A 2 15.23 1.66 3.04
N GLU A 3 16.17 0.97 2.40
CA GLU A 3 15.85 -0.14 1.51
C GLU A 3 15.21 -1.22 2.38
N ILE A 4 13.90 -1.44 2.21
CA ILE A 4 13.26 -2.66 2.68
C ILE A 4 13.63 -3.69 1.61
N ARG A 5 14.70 -4.45 1.85
CA ARG A 5 14.98 -5.67 1.11
C ARG A 5 14.26 -6.78 1.85
N PHE A 6 13.29 -7.42 1.22
CA PHE A 6 12.86 -8.73 1.70
C PHE A 6 14.02 -9.69 1.49
N ASP A 7 14.41 -10.39 2.56
CA ASP A 7 15.54 -11.32 2.55
C ASP A 7 15.17 -12.51 1.64
N GLU A 8 15.95 -12.81 0.60
CA GLU A 8 15.65 -13.88 -0.38
C GLU A 8 15.59 -15.27 0.28
N ASP A 9 16.14 -15.41 1.50
CA ASP A 9 16.23 -16.66 2.24
C ASP A 9 15.05 -16.90 3.22
N CYS A 10 14.16 -15.92 3.40
CA CYS A 10 13.11 -15.91 4.43
C CYS A 10 11.72 -15.74 3.84
N SER A 11 10.70 -16.35 4.45
CA SER A 11 9.31 -16.21 3.95
C SER A 11 8.71 -14.86 4.37
N PHE A 12 7.76 -14.32 3.60
CA PHE A 12 7.03 -13.10 3.97
C PHE A 12 6.35 -13.17 5.37
N PHE A 13 5.95 -14.38 5.78
CA PHE A 13 5.30 -14.60 7.08
C PHE A 13 6.30 -14.86 8.21
N GLU A 14 7.59 -14.81 7.93
CA GLU A 14 8.62 -15.10 8.93
C GLU A 14 8.61 -14.05 10.05
N GLY A 15 8.71 -14.53 11.30
CA GLY A 15 8.60 -13.67 12.48
C GLY A 15 7.18 -13.19 12.79
N ALA A 16 6.17 -13.58 12.02
CA ALA A 16 4.79 -13.24 12.35
C ALA A 16 4.33 -13.96 13.62
N HIS A 17 3.80 -13.18 14.57
CA HIS A 17 3.19 -13.70 15.80
C HIS A 17 1.69 -14.03 15.63
N ILE A 18 1.21 -14.08 14.38
CA ILE A 18 -0.17 -14.39 14.01
C ILE A 18 -0.19 -15.77 13.34
N PRO A 19 -1.17 -16.63 13.62
CA PRO A 19 -1.30 -17.92 12.97
C PRO A 19 -1.38 -17.79 11.44
N LEU A 20 -0.68 -18.67 10.72
CA LEU A 20 -0.64 -18.64 9.25
C LEU A 20 -2.04 -18.76 8.61
N THR A 21 -2.95 -19.48 9.24
CA THR A 21 -4.35 -19.58 8.78
C THR A 21 -5.04 -18.22 8.73
N GLU A 22 -4.87 -17.40 9.78
CA GLU A 22 -5.44 -16.05 9.83
C GLU A 22 -4.76 -15.12 8.83
N LEU A 23 -3.45 -15.28 8.63
CA LEU A 23 -2.70 -14.52 7.63
C LEU A 23 -3.20 -14.83 6.21
N VAL A 24 -3.44 -16.09 5.89
CA VAL A 24 -4.00 -16.50 4.59
C VAL A 24 -5.43 -15.99 4.40
N GLU A 25 -6.27 -16.02 5.44
CA GLU A 25 -7.60 -15.41 5.40
C GLU A 25 -7.54 -13.90 5.19
N PHE A 26 -6.62 -13.22 5.87
CA PHE A 26 -6.38 -11.79 5.67
C PHE A 26 -5.96 -11.49 4.24
N LEU A 27 -5.03 -12.26 3.66
CA LEU A 27 -4.63 -12.11 2.26
C LEU A 27 -5.81 -12.28 1.30
N TYR A 28 -6.65 -13.29 1.55
CA TYR A 28 -7.85 -13.52 0.76
C TYR A 28 -8.81 -12.32 0.83
N PHE A 29 -9.09 -11.81 2.03
CA PHE A 29 -9.95 -10.63 2.19
C PHE A 29 -9.36 -9.38 1.56
N TRP A 30 -8.03 -9.20 1.64
CA TRP A 30 -7.35 -8.08 1.01
C TRP A 30 -7.47 -8.13 -0.51
N ALA A 31 -7.24 -9.30 -1.11
CA ALA A 31 -7.36 -9.52 -2.55
C ALA A 31 -8.80 -9.32 -3.08
N ASP A 32 -9.82 -9.68 -2.29
CA ASP A 32 -11.24 -9.50 -2.64
C ASP A 32 -11.79 -8.09 -2.28
N ASN A 33 -10.92 -7.15 -1.92
CA ASN A 33 -11.29 -5.80 -1.46
C ASN A 33 -12.20 -5.76 -0.20
N LEU A 34 -12.26 -6.83 0.58
CA LEU A 34 -13.01 -6.94 1.84
C LEU A 34 -12.16 -6.51 3.05
N GLN A 35 -11.56 -5.33 2.95
CA GLN A 35 -10.46 -4.92 3.82
C GLN A 35 -10.80 -3.73 4.74
N THR A 36 -12.07 -3.43 4.99
CA THR A 36 -12.41 -2.38 5.97
C THR A 36 -11.96 -2.79 7.37
N THR A 37 -11.43 -1.85 8.16
CA THR A 37 -10.90 -2.14 9.51
C THR A 37 -11.96 -2.77 10.41
N ALA A 38 -13.22 -2.29 10.34
CA ALA A 38 -14.33 -2.88 11.07
C ALA A 38 -14.63 -4.34 10.66
N PHE A 39 -14.55 -4.65 9.35
CA PHE A 39 -14.74 -6.00 8.84
C PHE A 39 -13.62 -6.94 9.32
N LEU A 40 -12.36 -6.51 9.19
CA LEU A 40 -11.22 -7.33 9.58
C LEU A 40 -11.16 -7.54 11.10
N HIS A 41 -11.43 -6.50 11.89
CA HIS A 41 -11.54 -6.62 13.34
C HIS A 41 -12.63 -7.61 13.74
N LYS A 42 -13.79 -7.58 13.06
CA LYS A 42 -14.90 -8.49 13.34
C LYS A 42 -14.60 -9.96 12.96
N ASN A 43 -13.97 -10.19 11.80
CA ASN A 43 -13.77 -11.56 11.28
C ASN A 43 -12.48 -12.21 11.80
N LEU A 44 -11.41 -11.44 11.97
CA LEU A 44 -10.10 -11.96 12.38
C LEU A 44 -9.78 -11.67 13.86
N GLY A 45 -10.52 -10.76 14.51
CA GLY A 45 -10.26 -10.36 15.90
C GLY A 45 -8.98 -9.53 16.09
N TRP A 46 -8.37 -9.05 15.01
CA TRP A 46 -7.14 -8.26 15.06
C TRP A 46 -7.39 -6.84 15.55
N GLY A 47 -6.42 -6.29 16.29
CA GLY A 47 -6.44 -4.88 16.69
C GLY A 47 -6.24 -3.93 15.49
N GLU A 48 -6.72 -2.69 15.62
CA GLU A 48 -6.67 -1.70 14.53
C GLU A 48 -5.24 -1.40 14.06
N HIS A 49 -4.28 -1.35 14.99
CA HIS A 49 -2.85 -1.17 14.66
C HIS A 49 -2.31 -2.35 13.85
N THR A 50 -2.55 -3.57 14.31
CA THR A 50 -2.17 -4.80 13.60
C THR A 50 -2.76 -4.83 12.19
N ILE A 51 -4.05 -4.51 12.03
CA ILE A 51 -4.70 -4.44 10.71
C ILE A 51 -4.01 -3.41 9.82
N THR A 52 -3.67 -2.24 10.37
CA THR A 52 -3.01 -1.16 9.61
C THR A 52 -1.61 -1.57 9.17
N ASP A 53 -0.85 -2.19 10.07
CA ASP A 53 0.51 -2.66 9.79
C ASP A 53 0.52 -3.74 8.70
N TRP A 54 -0.34 -4.75 8.80
CA TRP A 54 -0.43 -5.80 7.77
C TRP A 54 -0.91 -5.28 6.42
N LYS A 55 -1.78 -4.27 6.38
CA LYS A 55 -2.13 -3.57 5.14
C LYS A 55 -0.98 -2.76 4.56
N ASN A 56 -0.10 -2.22 5.40
CA ASN A 56 1.12 -1.54 4.93
C ASN A 56 2.09 -2.59 4.35
N PHE A 57 2.33 -3.71 5.05
CA PHE A 57 3.22 -4.77 4.56
C PHE A 57 2.82 -5.30 3.19
N LEU A 58 1.52 -5.52 2.94
CA LEU A 58 1.06 -5.92 1.60
C LEU A 58 1.25 -4.84 0.55
N ARG A 59 1.04 -3.57 0.90
CA ARG A 59 1.29 -2.47 -0.04
C ARG A 59 2.77 -2.34 -0.36
N ASP A 60 3.64 -2.49 0.63
CA ASP A 60 5.09 -2.41 0.44
C ASP A 60 5.57 -3.54 -0.48
N LEU A 61 5.06 -4.76 -0.31
CA LEU A 61 5.29 -5.88 -1.23
C LEU A 61 4.86 -5.53 -2.68
N CYS A 62 3.65 -5.01 -2.87
CA CYS A 62 3.19 -4.63 -4.20
C CYS A 62 4.07 -3.52 -4.81
N VAL A 63 4.50 -2.54 -4.00
CA VAL A 63 5.38 -1.46 -4.46
C VAL A 63 6.73 -2.02 -4.91
N GLU A 64 7.32 -2.93 -4.15
CA GLU A 64 8.58 -3.58 -4.54
C GLU A 64 8.44 -4.32 -5.87
N GLU A 65 7.37 -5.10 -6.04
CA GLU A 65 7.09 -5.80 -7.30
C GLU A 65 6.97 -4.83 -8.47
N PHE A 66 6.28 -3.70 -8.30
CA PHE A 66 6.19 -2.67 -9.34
C PHE A 66 7.53 -1.96 -9.62
N LEU A 67 8.42 -1.88 -8.64
CA LEU A 67 9.76 -1.29 -8.83
C LEU A 67 10.69 -2.26 -9.58
N VAL A 68 10.59 -3.56 -9.30
CA VAL A 68 11.38 -4.62 -9.96
C VAL A 68 10.86 -4.88 -11.37
N ASN A 69 9.53 -4.94 -11.53
CA ASN A 69 8.84 -5.23 -12.77
C ASN A 69 7.93 -4.06 -13.17
N PRO A 70 8.50 -2.92 -13.61
CA PRO A 70 7.72 -1.75 -13.97
C PRO A 70 6.85 -2.04 -15.19
N GLN A 71 5.54 -2.09 -14.97
CA GLN A 71 4.55 -2.17 -16.04
C GLN A 71 4.04 -0.76 -16.40
N PRO A 72 4.05 -0.38 -17.69
CA PRO A 72 3.46 0.89 -18.09
C PRO A 72 1.95 0.87 -17.85
N ILE A 73 1.41 1.99 -17.38
CA ILE A 73 -0.04 2.21 -17.39
C ILE A 73 -0.44 2.46 -18.86
N GLY A 74 -1.41 1.69 -19.35
CA GLY A 74 -1.84 1.71 -20.75
C GLY A 74 -1.04 0.79 -21.68
N GLY A 75 -1.24 0.96 -22.99
CA GLY A 75 -0.64 0.13 -24.03
C GLY A 75 -0.95 0.60 -25.45
N PRO A 76 -0.51 -0.11 -26.49
CA PRO A 76 -0.81 0.25 -27.87
C PRO A 76 -2.33 0.37 -28.12
N GLY A 77 -2.78 1.55 -28.56
CA GLY A 77 -4.20 1.82 -28.82
C GLY A 77 -5.01 2.30 -27.62
N HIS A 78 -4.37 2.50 -26.47
CA HIS A 78 -4.97 3.00 -25.25
C HIS A 78 -4.61 4.48 -25.02
N ILE A 79 -5.53 5.26 -24.44
CA ILE A 79 -5.34 6.68 -24.11
C ILE A 79 -5.45 6.82 -22.59
N VAL A 80 -4.31 6.99 -21.94
CA VAL A 80 -4.25 7.21 -20.50
C VAL A 80 -4.50 8.69 -20.20
N GLU A 81 -5.51 8.98 -19.38
CA GLU A 81 -5.70 10.29 -18.78
C GLU A 81 -4.87 10.40 -17.50
N ILE A 82 -4.02 11.43 -17.43
CA ILE A 82 -3.15 11.70 -16.29
C ILE A 82 -3.73 12.86 -15.50
N ASP A 83 -4.03 12.65 -14.22
CA ASP A 83 -4.39 13.70 -13.27
C ASP A 83 -3.19 14.07 -12.39
N GLU A 84 -2.94 15.37 -12.24
CA GLU A 84 -1.83 15.90 -11.44
C GLU A 84 -2.37 16.57 -10.16
N SER A 85 -2.11 15.97 -9.02
CA SER A 85 -2.47 16.50 -7.71
C SER A 85 -1.23 16.96 -6.93
N LYS A 86 -1.20 18.23 -6.53
CA LYS A 86 -0.11 18.79 -5.71
C LYS A 86 -0.53 18.91 -4.25
N PHE A 87 -0.01 18.00 -3.42
CA PHE A 87 -0.24 18.04 -1.98
C PHE A 87 0.74 19.01 -1.32
N VAL A 88 0.20 19.98 -0.58
CA VAL A 88 0.96 20.96 0.20
C VAL A 88 0.47 20.96 1.65
N HIS A 89 1.38 20.79 2.60
CA HIS A 89 1.05 21.00 4.00
C HIS A 89 1.01 22.51 4.28
N ARG A 90 -0.16 23.04 4.66
CA ARG A 90 -0.31 24.45 5.03
C ARG A 90 0.21 24.64 6.45
N LYS A 91 1.35 25.32 6.62
CA LYS A 91 1.75 25.77 7.96
C LYS A 91 0.78 26.86 8.42
N TYR A 92 0.16 26.69 9.59
CA TYR A 92 -0.63 27.75 10.22
C TYR A 92 0.27 28.98 10.47
N SER A 93 -0.31 30.18 10.33
CA SER A 93 0.33 31.51 10.30
C SER A 93 1.17 31.80 9.04
N GLY A 94 0.72 32.79 8.28
CA GLY A 94 1.08 33.02 6.87
C GLY A 94 2.56 33.27 6.58
N ALA A 95 2.98 32.81 5.39
CA ALA A 95 3.93 33.46 4.47
C ALA A 95 4.91 32.50 3.77
N ARG A 96 4.89 31.17 4.01
CA ARG A 96 5.75 30.25 3.27
C ARG A 96 4.99 29.03 2.75
N MET A 97 4.86 28.93 1.41
CA MET A 97 4.52 27.66 0.77
C MET A 97 5.70 26.70 0.97
N LEU A 98 5.45 25.58 1.65
CA LEU A 98 6.39 24.47 1.68
C LEU A 98 6.42 23.82 0.29
N SER A 99 7.56 23.23 -0.09
CA SER A 99 7.67 22.44 -1.31
C SER A 99 6.63 21.31 -1.23
N GLY A 100 5.61 21.39 -2.09
CA GLY A 100 4.58 20.36 -2.17
C GLY A 100 5.09 19.09 -2.83
N GLN A 101 4.44 17.98 -2.53
CA GLN A 101 4.67 16.72 -3.19
C GLN A 101 3.69 16.60 -4.36
N TRP A 102 4.21 16.28 -5.54
CA TRP A 102 3.40 15.95 -6.71
C TRP A 102 2.99 14.49 -6.64
N VAL A 103 1.73 14.22 -6.92
CA VAL A 103 1.15 12.88 -7.06
C VAL A 103 0.46 12.87 -8.40
N PHE A 104 0.81 11.88 -9.22
CA PHE A 104 0.23 11.68 -10.55
C PHE A 104 -0.67 10.44 -10.48
N GLY A 105 -1.93 10.60 -10.81
CA GLY A 105 -2.87 9.49 -11.06
C GLY A 105 -2.96 9.23 -12.55
N GLY A 106 -3.17 7.97 -12.95
CA GLY A 106 -3.44 7.59 -14.33
C GLY A 106 -4.68 6.71 -14.38
N ILE A 107 -5.61 7.01 -15.28
CA ILE A 107 -6.73 6.13 -15.64
C ILE A 107 -6.64 5.80 -17.13
N ASP A 108 -6.87 4.54 -17.45
CA ASP A 108 -6.84 3.98 -18.79
C ASP A 108 -8.20 3.35 -19.14
#